data_AF-A0A6N6JVC5-F1
#
_entry.id   AF-A0A6N6JVC5-F1
#
_cell.length_a   1.000
_cell.length_b   1.000
_cell.length_c   1.000
_cell.angle_alpha   90.00
_cell.angle_beta   90.00
_cell.angle_gamma   90.00
#
_symmetry.space_group_name_H-M   'P 1'
#
loop_
_entity.id
_entity.type
_entity.pdbx_description
1 polymer ?
#
loop_
_entity_poly.entity_id
_entity_poly.type
_entity_poly.pdbx_seq_one_letter_code
_entity_poly.pdbx_strand_id
1 'polypeptide(L)'
;MPHLQEVWEKNKARGLRVFAVEGDGLTALENFAFAGENKYTFPIVTASESSLASWDIKTMPNTYVVNAEGLLVFKGSEGWDGIVEKELARRPYTGLNKDKVEKDCEKAAAAFGKGDYVKAAELAKAVVEGKPSEAAVADAQMIIEACAATEQKLRAAADLAKGEKRYADCLEALDRLASGFKGTESGTKAEAEAKELRKDKDVKKELGAWQALRQALESNKKLKKAEKVKALRGVQKSQEGTEAGAKAKELATAIEGSKYFR
;
A
#
# COMPACT_ATOMS: atom_id res chain seq x y z
N MET A 1 -3.66 -17.57 1.78
CA MET A 1 -3.53 -16.20 2.33
C MET A 1 -2.16 -15.94 2.96
N PRO A 2 -1.58 -16.78 3.84
CA PRO A 2 -0.20 -16.55 4.34
C PRO A 2 0.84 -16.43 3.23
N HIS A 3 0.82 -17.34 2.25
CA HIS A 3 1.67 -17.26 1.05
C HIS A 3 1.49 -15.95 0.27
N LEU A 4 0.25 -15.45 0.18
CA LEU A 4 -0.05 -14.17 -0.47
C LEU A 4 0.58 -12.98 0.27
N GLN A 5 0.59 -13.01 1.61
CA GLN A 5 1.25 -12.00 2.43
C GLN A 5 2.76 -12.00 2.22
N GLU A 6 3.38 -13.18 2.17
CA GLU A 6 4.81 -13.32 1.89
C GLU A 6 5.18 -12.76 0.51
N VAL A 7 4.42 -13.14 -0.52
CA VAL A 7 4.63 -12.63 -1.88
C VAL A 7 4.38 -11.11 -1.95
N TRP A 8 3.37 -10.60 -1.25
CA TRP A 8 3.08 -9.17 -1.15
C TRP A 8 4.24 -8.41 -0.50
N GLU A 9 4.68 -8.79 0.70
CA GLU A 9 5.77 -8.09 1.40
C GLU A 9 7.07 -8.11 0.61
N LYS A 10 7.38 -9.25 -0.01
CA LYS A 10 8.56 -9.41 -0.87
C LYS A 10 8.51 -8.48 -2.10
N ASN A 11 7.34 -8.27 -2.68
CA ASN A 11 7.22 -7.68 -4.02
C ASN A 11 6.46 -6.35 -4.10
N LYS A 12 5.88 -5.84 -3.01
CA LYS A 12 5.11 -4.57 -3.01
C LYS A 12 5.96 -3.36 -3.42
N ALA A 13 7.23 -3.36 -3.02
CA ALA A 13 8.22 -2.37 -3.44
C ALA A 13 8.63 -2.54 -4.91
N ARG A 14 8.58 -3.78 -5.43
CA ARG A 14 8.81 -4.12 -6.84
C ARG A 14 7.57 -3.87 -7.74
N GLY A 15 6.52 -3.27 -7.19
CA GLY A 15 5.36 -2.80 -7.96
C GLY A 15 4.21 -3.77 -8.01
N LEU A 16 4.33 -4.93 -7.35
CA LEU A 16 3.20 -5.79 -7.14
C LEU A 16 2.10 -5.00 -6.39
N ARG A 17 0.87 -5.15 -6.86
CA ARG A 17 -0.34 -4.74 -6.15
C ARG A 17 -1.20 -5.98 -5.98
N VAL A 18 -1.58 -6.23 -4.74
CA VAL A 18 -2.45 -7.35 -4.39
C VAL A 18 -3.78 -6.76 -3.96
N PHE A 19 -4.86 -7.30 -4.50
CA PHE A 19 -6.21 -7.06 -4.03
C PHE A 19 -6.80 -8.41 -3.68
N ALA A 20 -6.95 -8.69 -2.39
CA ALA A 20 -7.72 -9.83 -1.95
C ALA A 20 -9.20 -9.47 -2.07
N VAL A 21 -9.88 -10.05 -3.05
CA VAL A 21 -11.31 -9.80 -3.28
C VAL A 21 -12.11 -10.76 -2.43
N GLU A 22 -12.91 -10.21 -1.54
CA GLU A 22 -13.83 -10.98 -0.72
C GLU A 22 -15.13 -11.22 -1.47
N GLY A 23 -15.63 -12.46 -1.40
CA GLY A 23 -16.83 -12.90 -2.11
C GLY A 23 -17.78 -13.79 -1.32
N ASP A 24 -17.54 -13.95 -0.02
CA ASP A 24 -18.39 -14.67 0.93
C ASP A 24 -19.43 -13.75 1.61
N GLY A 25 -19.52 -12.48 1.18
CA GLY A 25 -20.46 -11.49 1.70
C GLY A 25 -20.05 -10.86 3.03
N LEU A 26 -18.78 -11.00 3.42
CA LEU A 26 -18.21 -10.31 4.57
C LEU A 26 -18.24 -8.79 4.35
N THR A 27 -18.55 -8.09 5.42
CA THR A 27 -18.49 -6.63 5.39
C THR A 27 -17.04 -6.14 5.31
N ALA A 28 -16.84 -4.91 4.83
CA ALA A 28 -15.53 -4.25 4.85
C ALA A 28 -14.88 -4.28 6.25
N LEU A 29 -15.72 -4.31 7.29
CA LEU A 29 -15.31 -4.43 8.69
C LEU A 29 -14.72 -5.80 9.04
N GLU A 30 -15.38 -6.87 8.62
CA GLU A 30 -14.93 -8.25 8.86
C GLU A 30 -13.65 -8.52 8.08
N ASN A 31 -13.52 -7.94 6.89
CA ASN A 31 -12.29 -7.96 6.11
C ASN A 31 -11.13 -7.23 6.79
N PHE A 32 -11.38 -6.01 7.30
CA PHE A 32 -10.36 -5.27 8.04
C PHE A 32 -9.87 -6.04 9.28
N ALA A 33 -10.81 -6.60 10.03
CA ALA A 33 -10.48 -7.41 11.20
C ALA A 33 -9.72 -8.68 10.76
N PHE A 34 -10.19 -9.41 9.76
CA PHE A 34 -9.50 -10.61 9.24
C PHE A 34 -8.05 -10.32 8.82
N ALA A 35 -7.81 -9.22 8.11
CA ALA A 35 -6.47 -8.76 7.77
C ALA A 35 -5.64 -8.46 9.02
N GLY A 36 -6.26 -7.83 10.01
CA GLY A 36 -5.63 -7.44 11.25
C GLY A 36 -5.01 -8.62 12.03
N GLU A 37 -5.81 -9.65 12.34
CA GLU A 37 -5.41 -10.88 13.07
C GLU A 37 -4.24 -11.59 12.40
N ASN A 38 -4.34 -11.74 11.09
CA ASN A 38 -3.39 -12.51 10.32
C ASN A 38 -2.18 -11.67 9.90
N LYS A 39 -2.11 -10.41 10.37
CA LYS A 39 -1.07 -9.43 10.03
C LYS A 39 -0.93 -9.24 8.52
N TYR A 40 -2.04 -9.35 7.80
CA TYR A 40 -2.07 -9.03 6.38
C TYR A 40 -2.03 -7.52 6.20
N THR A 41 -1.19 -7.08 5.29
CA THR A 41 -0.95 -5.67 4.98
C THR A 41 -1.33 -5.34 3.53
N PHE A 42 -1.69 -6.35 2.72
CA PHE A 42 -2.27 -6.12 1.41
C PHE A 42 -3.73 -5.63 1.52
N PRO A 43 -4.20 -4.81 0.58
CA PRO A 43 -5.61 -4.42 0.49
C PRO A 43 -6.55 -5.62 0.37
N ILE A 44 -7.62 -5.62 1.18
CA ILE A 44 -8.78 -6.50 1.03
C ILE A 44 -9.97 -5.65 0.58
N VAL A 45 -10.63 -6.06 -0.49
CA VAL A 45 -11.74 -5.32 -1.10
C VAL A 45 -13.00 -6.18 -1.12
N THR A 46 -14.15 -5.57 -0.86
CA THR A 46 -15.47 -6.21 -0.99
C THR A 46 -15.98 -6.05 -2.41
N ALA A 47 -16.44 -7.13 -3.03
CA ALA A 47 -17.11 -7.10 -4.33
C ALA A 47 -18.58 -7.49 -4.18
N SER A 48 -19.47 -6.92 -5.02
CA SER A 48 -20.84 -7.42 -5.12
C SER A 48 -20.86 -8.75 -5.85
N GLU A 49 -21.92 -9.55 -5.64
CA GLU A 49 -22.14 -10.79 -6.40
C GLU A 49 -22.12 -10.55 -7.91
N SER A 50 -22.73 -9.45 -8.37
CA SER A 50 -22.73 -9.06 -9.79
C SER A 50 -21.33 -8.75 -10.31
N SER A 51 -20.45 -8.17 -9.48
CA SER A 51 -19.05 -7.92 -9.84
C SER A 51 -18.20 -9.19 -9.85
N LEU A 52 -18.53 -10.20 -9.03
CA LEU A 52 -17.81 -11.48 -8.99
C LEU A 52 -18.25 -12.40 -10.13
N ALA A 53 -19.52 -12.36 -10.52
CA ALA A 53 -20.09 -13.17 -11.60
C ALA A 53 -19.36 -12.96 -12.94
N SER A 54 -18.84 -11.75 -13.20
CA SER A 54 -18.11 -11.44 -14.44
C SER A 54 -16.73 -12.10 -14.54
N TRP A 55 -16.21 -12.68 -13.45
CA TRP A 55 -14.88 -13.30 -13.42
C TRP A 55 -14.90 -14.82 -13.63
N ASP A 56 -16.08 -15.45 -13.77
CA ASP A 56 -16.24 -16.91 -13.94
C ASP A 56 -15.46 -17.70 -12.86
N ILE A 57 -15.71 -17.37 -11.59
CA ILE A 57 -15.09 -18.01 -10.44
C ILE A 57 -15.80 -19.35 -10.18
N LYS A 58 -15.09 -20.47 -10.35
CA LYS A 58 -15.65 -21.83 -10.19
C LYS A 58 -15.31 -22.48 -8.84
N THR A 59 -14.19 -22.08 -8.24
CA THR A 59 -13.65 -22.65 -7.00
C THR A 59 -12.95 -21.55 -6.20
N MET A 60 -13.02 -21.61 -4.87
CA MET A 60 -12.30 -20.71 -3.97
C MET A 60 -11.16 -21.47 -3.26
N PRO A 61 -9.96 -20.88 -3.09
CA PRO A 61 -9.54 -19.58 -3.62
C PRO A 61 -9.26 -19.65 -5.13
N ASN A 62 -9.51 -18.55 -5.84
CA ASN A 62 -9.11 -18.36 -7.24
C ASN A 62 -8.25 -17.10 -7.35
N THR A 63 -7.15 -17.17 -8.09
CA THR A 63 -6.21 -16.07 -8.27
C THR A 63 -6.15 -15.68 -9.74
N TYR A 64 -6.17 -14.38 -9.98
CA TYR A 64 -6.01 -13.78 -11.29
C TYR A 64 -4.75 -12.92 -11.23
N VAL A 65 -3.83 -13.13 -12.18
CA VAL A 65 -2.66 -12.25 -12.33
C VAL A 65 -2.87 -11.39 -13.55
N VAL A 66 -2.94 -10.08 -13.33
CA VAL A 66 -3.00 -9.07 -14.38
C VAL A 66 -1.61 -8.46 -14.50
N ASN A 67 -1.04 -8.45 -15.70
CA ASN A 67 0.26 -7.84 -15.94
C ASN A 67 0.14 -6.30 -16.01
N ALA A 68 1.26 -5.61 -16.18
CA ALA A 68 1.28 -4.16 -16.17
C ALA A 68 0.73 -3.51 -17.46
N GLU A 69 0.49 -4.30 -18.51
CA GLU A 69 -0.29 -3.90 -19.69
C GLU A 69 -1.80 -4.04 -19.49
N GLY A 70 -2.25 -4.54 -18.33
CA GLY A 70 -3.67 -4.77 -18.04
C GLY A 70 -4.23 -6.08 -18.61
N LEU A 71 -3.37 -7.01 -19.06
CA LEU A 71 -3.76 -8.30 -19.62
C LEU A 71 -3.81 -9.38 -18.53
N LEU A 72 -4.82 -10.24 -18.59
CA LEU A 72 -4.91 -11.43 -17.74
C LEU A 72 -3.91 -12.49 -18.22
N VAL A 73 -2.85 -12.73 -17.45
CA VAL A 73 -1.77 -13.67 -17.81
C VAL A 73 -1.85 -14.99 -17.03
N PHE A 74 -2.70 -15.08 -16.01
CA PHE A 74 -2.94 -16.29 -15.25
C PHE A 74 -4.32 -16.31 -14.59
N LYS A 75 -4.96 -17.48 -14.53
CA LYS A 75 -6.19 -17.78 -13.77
C LYS A 75 -6.05 -19.18 -13.14
N GLY A 76 -6.21 -19.29 -11.81
CA GLY A 76 -6.16 -20.57 -11.10
C GLY A 76 -5.90 -20.46 -9.60
N SER A 77 -5.88 -21.59 -8.90
CA SER A 77 -5.66 -21.65 -7.45
C SER A 77 -4.18 -21.78 -7.04
N GLU A 78 -3.32 -22.28 -7.92
CA GLU A 78 -1.91 -22.62 -7.62
C GLU A 78 -0.97 -22.20 -8.77
N GLY A 79 0.31 -21.95 -8.46
CA GLY A 79 1.34 -21.58 -9.46
C GLY A 79 1.32 -20.13 -9.93
N TRP A 80 0.41 -19.30 -9.39
CA TRP A 80 0.31 -17.86 -9.70
C TRP A 80 1.54 -17.06 -9.26
N ASP A 81 2.21 -17.47 -8.19
CA ASP A 81 3.39 -16.81 -7.62
C ASP A 81 4.60 -16.89 -8.56
N GLY A 82 4.80 -18.02 -9.25
CA GLY A 82 5.80 -18.16 -10.30
C GLY A 82 5.52 -17.22 -11.48
N ILE A 83 4.25 -17.00 -11.83
CA ILE A 83 3.86 -16.02 -12.87
C ILE A 83 4.14 -14.59 -12.38
N VAL A 84 3.79 -14.26 -11.14
CA VAL A 84 4.09 -12.95 -10.53
C VAL A 84 5.60 -12.67 -10.59
N GLU A 85 6.45 -13.61 -10.19
CA GLU A 85 7.90 -13.41 -10.24
C GLU A 85 8.41 -13.24 -11.68
N LYS A 86 7.86 -14.00 -12.64
CA LYS A 86 8.20 -13.87 -14.06
C LYS A 86 7.82 -12.50 -14.62
N GLU A 87 6.62 -12.00 -14.33
CA GLU A 87 6.17 -10.68 -14.80
C GLU A 87 6.93 -9.54 -14.09
N LEU A 88 7.23 -9.67 -12.80
CA LEU A 88 8.08 -8.71 -12.09
C LEU A 88 9.52 -8.72 -12.61
N ALA A 89 10.05 -9.87 -13.02
CA ALA A 89 11.39 -9.96 -13.61
C ALA A 89 11.47 -9.32 -15.01
N ARG A 90 10.36 -9.26 -15.75
CA ARG A 90 10.27 -8.52 -17.02
C ARG A 90 10.34 -7.01 -16.83
N ARG A 91 10.07 -6.52 -15.61
CA ARG A 91 10.07 -5.10 -15.24
C ARG A 91 10.94 -4.86 -14.00
N PRO A 92 12.28 -4.99 -14.13
CA PRO A 92 13.19 -4.80 -13.01
C PRO A 92 13.19 -3.36 -12.46
N TYR A 93 12.62 -2.40 -13.21
CA TYR A 93 12.66 -0.97 -12.91
C TYR A 93 11.28 -0.44 -12.52
N THR A 94 10.77 -0.96 -11.41
CA THR A 94 9.47 -0.57 -10.88
C THR A 94 9.30 0.93 -10.72
N GLY A 95 8.23 1.49 -11.29
CA GLY A 95 7.91 2.92 -11.21
C GLY A 95 8.49 3.75 -12.36
N LEU A 96 9.28 3.15 -13.25
CA LEU A 96 9.58 3.70 -14.57
C LEU A 96 8.52 3.22 -15.58
N ASN A 97 8.21 4.07 -16.57
CA ASN A 97 7.22 3.77 -17.61
C ASN A 97 7.81 2.93 -18.78
N LYS A 98 8.85 2.14 -18.52
CA LYS A 98 9.55 1.32 -19.52
C LYS A 98 10.07 0.02 -18.92
N ASP A 99 9.97 -1.06 -19.69
CA ASP A 99 10.39 -2.40 -19.27
C ASP A 99 11.89 -2.63 -19.45
N LYS A 100 12.48 -1.90 -20.39
CA LYS A 100 13.91 -1.91 -20.69
C LYS A 100 14.37 -0.48 -20.85
N VAL A 101 15.59 -0.23 -20.38
CA VAL A 101 16.33 0.99 -20.63
C VAL A 101 17.58 0.64 -21.43
N GLU A 102 18.17 1.64 -22.07
CA GLU A 102 19.50 1.48 -22.67
C GLU A 102 20.54 0.97 -21.67
N LYS A 103 21.54 0.25 -22.19
CA LYS A 103 22.55 -0.44 -21.37
C LYS A 103 23.25 0.49 -20.37
N ASP A 104 23.55 1.72 -20.81
CA ASP A 104 24.20 2.74 -19.97
C ASP A 104 23.30 3.20 -18.81
N CYS A 105 21.97 3.08 -18.95
CA CYS A 105 20.98 3.47 -17.96
C CYS A 105 20.62 2.36 -16.97
N GLU A 106 21.02 1.10 -17.19
CA GLU A 106 20.63 -0.04 -16.34
C GLU A 106 21.00 0.16 -14.87
N LYS A 107 22.17 0.75 -14.58
CA LYS A 107 22.59 1.03 -13.21
C LYS A 107 21.72 2.10 -12.54
N ALA A 108 21.36 3.15 -13.28
CA ALA A 108 20.48 4.21 -12.79
C ALA A 108 19.07 3.66 -12.53
N ALA A 109 18.54 2.88 -13.47
CA ALA A 109 17.23 2.27 -13.36
C ALA A 109 17.17 1.23 -12.22
N ALA A 110 18.23 0.45 -12.01
CA ALA A 110 18.33 -0.47 -10.89
C ALA A 110 18.41 0.23 -9.52
N ALA A 111 19.09 1.38 -9.43
CA ALA A 111 19.09 2.21 -8.23
C ALA A 111 17.67 2.76 -7.95
N PHE A 112 16.97 3.22 -8.99
CA PHE A 112 15.58 3.68 -8.89
C PHE A 112 14.66 2.58 -8.34
N GLY A 113 14.74 1.37 -8.91
CA GLY A 113 13.92 0.23 -8.46
C GLY A 113 14.20 -0.21 -7.01
N LYS A 114 15.38 0.11 -6.46
CA LYS A 114 15.73 -0.11 -5.05
C LYS A 114 15.26 1.02 -4.12
N GLY A 115 14.70 2.10 -4.68
CA GLY A 115 14.30 3.28 -3.94
C GLY A 115 15.45 4.24 -3.59
N ASP A 116 16.65 4.04 -4.14
CA ASP A 116 17.79 4.96 -3.95
C ASP A 116 17.76 6.05 -5.03
N TYR A 117 16.86 7.02 -4.85
CA TYR A 117 16.53 8.01 -5.88
C TYR A 117 17.65 9.04 -6.08
N VAL A 118 18.44 9.33 -5.06
CA VAL A 118 19.62 10.20 -5.19
C VAL A 118 20.63 9.56 -6.13
N LYS A 119 21.01 8.31 -5.83
CA LYS A 119 21.97 7.58 -6.66
C LYS A 119 21.45 7.32 -8.06
N ALA A 120 20.15 7.04 -8.21
CA ALA A 120 19.53 6.88 -9.51
C ALA A 120 19.67 8.14 -10.37
N ALA A 121 19.36 9.31 -9.80
CA ALA A 121 19.48 10.59 -10.50
C ALA A 121 20.95 10.93 -10.82
N GLU A 122 21.90 10.67 -9.92
CA GLU A 122 23.33 10.88 -10.17
C GLU A 122 23.84 10.02 -11.33
N LEU A 123 23.53 8.72 -11.31
CA LEU A 123 23.93 7.79 -12.37
C LEU A 123 23.30 8.17 -13.72
N ALA A 124 22.03 8.59 -13.73
CA ALA A 124 21.37 9.04 -14.94
C ALA A 124 21.98 10.36 -15.48
N LYS A 125 22.30 11.33 -14.61
CA LYS A 125 22.98 12.58 -15.03
C LYS A 125 24.32 12.30 -15.69
N ALA A 126 25.09 11.35 -15.16
CA ALA A 126 26.36 10.94 -15.77
C ALA A 126 26.17 10.37 -17.19
N VAL A 127 25.08 9.65 -17.46
CA VAL A 127 24.74 9.18 -18.82
C VAL A 127 24.37 10.35 -19.73
N VAL A 128 23.58 11.32 -19.25
CA VAL A 128 23.23 12.54 -20.00
C VAL A 128 24.48 13.34 -20.38
N GLU A 129 25.43 13.48 -19.46
CA GLU A 129 26.69 14.20 -19.68
C GLU A 129 27.61 13.47 -20.64
N GLY A 130 27.70 12.14 -20.53
CA GLY A 130 28.52 11.30 -21.40
C GLY A 130 27.99 11.18 -22.83
N LYS A 131 26.69 11.43 -23.05
CA LYS A 131 26.01 11.37 -24.36
C LYS A 131 26.36 10.13 -25.21
N PRO A 132 26.27 8.90 -24.66
CA PRO A 132 26.68 7.71 -25.40
C PRO A 132 25.78 7.42 -26.62
N SER A 133 24.49 7.76 -26.53
CA SER A 133 23.54 7.75 -27.64
C SER A 133 22.32 8.62 -27.32
N GLU A 134 21.55 9.01 -28.34
CA GLU A 134 20.31 9.77 -28.15
C GLU A 134 19.27 8.98 -27.34
N ALA A 135 19.15 7.68 -27.57
CA ALA A 135 18.26 6.78 -26.82
C ALA A 135 18.65 6.70 -25.34
N ALA A 136 19.96 6.61 -25.05
CA ALA A 136 20.45 6.53 -23.68
C ALA A 136 20.24 7.85 -22.93
N VAL A 137 20.46 8.99 -23.60
CA VAL A 137 20.17 10.31 -23.03
C VAL A 137 18.68 10.46 -22.73
N ALA A 138 17.79 10.01 -23.62
CA ALA A 138 16.35 10.04 -23.40
C ALA A 138 15.92 9.17 -22.20
N ASP A 139 16.45 7.95 -22.10
CA ASP A 139 16.16 7.05 -20.96
C ASP A 139 16.71 7.59 -19.64
N ALA A 140 17.90 8.19 -19.66
CA ALA A 140 18.48 8.83 -18.49
C ALA A 140 17.65 10.02 -18.01
N GLN A 141 17.19 10.88 -18.95
CA GLN A 141 16.32 12.00 -18.64
C GLN A 141 14.99 11.54 -18.02
N MET A 142 14.39 10.46 -18.56
CA MET A 142 13.19 9.85 -18.00
C MET A 142 13.41 9.35 -16.56
N ILE A 143 14.56 8.76 -16.24
CA ILE A 143 14.90 8.34 -14.87
C ILE A 143 15.03 9.54 -13.93
N ILE A 144 15.67 10.63 -14.38
CA ILE A 144 15.81 11.87 -13.59
C ILE A 144 14.43 12.45 -13.26
N GLU A 145 13.55 12.54 -14.26
CA GLU A 145 12.18 13.02 -14.09
C GLU A 145 11.36 12.12 -13.17
N ALA A 146 11.51 10.81 -13.29
CA ALA A 146 10.85 9.85 -12.41
C ALA A 146 11.30 10.00 -10.95
N CYS A 147 12.58 10.29 -10.69
CA CYS A 147 13.07 10.60 -9.34
C CYS A 147 12.38 11.84 -8.78
N ALA A 148 12.39 12.95 -9.51
CA ALA A 148 11.75 14.20 -9.08
C ALA A 148 10.24 14.04 -8.86
N ALA A 149 9.54 13.33 -9.76
CA ALA A 149 8.11 13.06 -9.62
C ALA A 149 7.82 12.17 -8.40
N THR A 150 8.71 11.22 -8.07
CA THR A 150 8.56 10.36 -6.89
C THR A 150 8.69 11.15 -5.61
N GLU A 151 9.64 12.08 -5.55
CA GLU A 151 9.80 13.01 -4.42
C GLU A 151 8.50 13.77 -4.14
N GLN A 152 7.94 14.41 -5.18
CA GLN A 152 6.70 15.18 -5.09
C GLN A 152 5.52 14.31 -4.67
N LYS A 153 5.40 13.09 -5.23
CA LYS A 153 4.32 12.15 -4.90
C LYS A 153 4.38 11.73 -3.43
N LEU A 154 5.57 11.38 -2.93
CA LEU A 154 5.73 10.99 -1.52
C LEU A 154 5.42 12.15 -0.58
N ARG A 155 5.86 13.37 -0.93
CA ARG A 155 5.52 14.57 -0.15
C ARG A 155 4.01 14.83 -0.13
N ALA A 156 3.36 14.84 -1.29
CA ALA A 156 1.92 15.05 -1.40
C ALA A 156 1.12 13.98 -0.64
N ALA A 157 1.57 12.71 -0.69
CA ALA A 157 0.95 11.63 0.07
C ALA A 157 1.09 11.85 1.59
N ALA A 158 2.26 12.29 2.06
CA ALA A 158 2.47 12.61 3.47
C ALA A 158 1.57 13.78 3.93
N ASP A 159 1.49 14.85 3.13
CA ASP A 159 0.69 16.03 3.45
C ASP A 159 -0.82 15.73 3.46
N LEU A 160 -1.32 14.96 2.48
CA LEU A 160 -2.70 14.49 2.43
C LEU A 160 -3.04 13.63 3.66
N ALA A 161 -2.22 12.62 3.93
CA ALA A 161 -2.42 11.73 5.07
C ALA A 161 -2.38 12.49 6.41
N LYS A 162 -1.50 13.48 6.53
CA LYS A 162 -1.43 14.35 7.71
C LYS A 162 -2.69 15.20 7.88
N GLY A 163 -3.19 15.80 6.80
CA GLY A 163 -4.43 16.60 6.81
C GLY A 163 -5.66 15.77 7.20
N GLU A 164 -5.70 14.50 6.80
CA GLU A 164 -6.74 13.54 7.16
C GLU A 164 -6.48 12.81 8.49
N LYS A 165 -5.43 13.20 9.23
CA LYS A 165 -4.98 12.55 10.47
C LYS A 165 -4.72 11.04 10.36
N ARG A 166 -4.48 10.55 9.15
CA ARG A 166 -3.98 9.19 8.86
C ARG A 166 -2.48 9.12 9.13
N TYR A 167 -2.10 9.32 10.39
CA TYR A 167 -0.69 9.49 10.76
C TYR A 167 0.19 8.27 10.49
N ALA A 168 -0.38 7.06 10.44
CA ALA A 168 0.37 5.87 10.02
C ALA A 168 0.84 5.97 8.56
N ASP A 169 -0.08 6.31 7.65
CA ASP A 169 0.21 6.50 6.23
C ASP A 169 1.16 7.69 6.01
N CYS A 170 0.97 8.76 6.79
CA CYS A 170 1.85 9.93 6.77
C CYS A 170 3.30 9.55 7.13
N LEU A 171 3.49 8.82 8.24
CA LEU A 171 4.81 8.38 8.68
C LEU A 171 5.45 7.42 7.68
N GLU A 172 4.69 6.50 7.08
CA GLU A 172 5.22 5.63 6.02
C GLU A 172 5.74 6.44 4.82
N ALA A 173 4.96 7.42 4.35
CA ALA A 173 5.36 8.28 3.23
C ALA A 173 6.60 9.11 3.55
N LEU A 174 6.67 9.68 4.77
CA LEU A 174 7.84 10.44 5.22
C LEU A 174 9.09 9.57 5.39
N ASP A 175 8.97 8.35 5.92
CA ASP A 175 10.11 7.43 6.04
C ASP A 175 10.66 7.02 4.67
N ARG A 176 9.76 6.79 3.70
CA ARG A 176 10.15 6.50 2.30
C ARG A 176 10.83 7.69 1.65
N LEU A 177 10.31 8.90 1.88
CA LEU A 177 10.93 10.13 1.39
C LEU A 177 12.32 10.35 2.02
N ALA A 178 12.45 10.17 3.33
CA ALA A 178 13.71 10.30 4.07
C ALA A 178 14.78 9.30 3.62
N SER A 179 14.40 8.04 3.46
CA SER A 179 15.31 6.96 3.06
C SER A 179 15.71 7.07 1.59
N GLY A 180 14.76 7.33 0.68
CA GLY A 180 15.05 7.38 -0.75
C GLY A 180 15.74 8.65 -1.23
N PHE A 181 15.59 9.75 -0.49
CA PHE A 181 16.24 11.04 -0.77
C PHE A 181 17.27 11.42 0.31
N LYS A 182 17.93 10.41 0.90
CA LYS A 182 18.87 10.59 2.00
C LYS A 182 19.97 11.60 1.64
N GLY A 183 20.24 12.52 2.56
CA GLY A 183 21.28 13.56 2.39
C GLY A 183 20.85 14.75 1.53
N THR A 184 19.65 14.73 0.94
CA THR A 184 19.06 15.93 0.33
C THR A 184 18.31 16.76 1.37
N GLU A 185 17.98 18.00 1.02
CA GLU A 185 17.13 18.86 1.86
C GLU A 185 15.75 18.22 2.12
N SER A 186 15.16 17.62 1.10
CA SER A 186 13.84 16.97 1.17
C SER A 186 13.85 15.76 2.08
N GLY A 187 14.84 14.88 1.95
CA GLY A 187 15.00 13.72 2.82
C GLY A 187 15.25 14.11 4.27
N THR A 188 16.07 15.14 4.50
CA THR A 188 16.37 15.66 5.85
C THR A 188 15.13 16.28 6.51
N LYS A 189 14.34 17.06 5.76
CA LYS A 189 13.06 17.63 6.24
C LYS A 189 12.06 16.53 6.57
N ALA A 190 11.95 15.50 5.73
CA ALA A 190 11.06 14.37 5.95
C ALA A 190 11.43 13.57 7.21
N GLU A 191 12.73 13.31 7.42
CA GLU A 191 13.22 12.65 8.63
C GLU A 191 12.90 13.46 9.89
N ALA A 192 13.16 14.76 9.85
CA ALA A 192 12.89 15.66 10.97
C ALA A 192 11.38 15.71 11.29
N GLU A 193 10.54 15.85 10.27
CA GLU A 193 9.09 15.88 10.41
C GLU A 193 8.56 14.56 10.99
N ALA A 194 9.01 13.42 10.46
CA ALA A 194 8.61 12.11 10.97
C ALA A 194 9.03 11.91 12.43
N LYS A 195 10.22 12.40 12.81
CA LYS A 195 10.71 12.36 14.19
C LYS A 195 9.87 13.20 15.13
N GLU A 196 9.45 14.40 14.72
CA GLU A 196 8.61 15.27 15.53
C GLU A 196 7.17 14.74 15.65
N LEU A 197 6.57 14.26 14.55
CA LEU A 197 5.25 13.61 14.58
C LEU A 197 5.25 12.39 15.52
N ARG A 198 6.32 11.60 15.52
CA ARG A 198 6.47 10.46 16.45
C ARG A 198 6.57 10.87 17.92
N LYS A 199 6.92 12.11 18.23
CA LYS A 199 6.98 12.63 19.61
C LYS A 199 5.67 13.27 20.04
N ASP A 200 4.93 13.81 19.08
CA ASP A 200 3.67 14.52 19.29
C ASP A 200 2.64 13.65 20.05
N LYS A 201 2.02 14.25 21.07
CA LYS A 201 1.09 13.54 21.96
C LYS A 201 -0.23 13.21 21.27
N ASP A 202 -0.72 14.09 20.41
CA ASP A 202 -1.98 13.90 19.70
C ASP A 202 -1.81 12.86 18.60
N VAL A 203 -0.67 12.87 17.89
CA VAL A 203 -0.32 11.82 16.93
C VAL A 203 -0.21 10.45 17.63
N LYS A 204 0.47 10.37 18.76
CA LYS A 204 0.54 9.11 19.54
C LYS A 204 -0.83 8.64 20.00
N LYS A 205 -1.68 9.57 20.45
CA LYS A 205 -3.06 9.26 20.85
C LYS A 205 -3.84 8.71 19.66
N GLU A 206 -3.76 9.33 18.50
CA GLU A 206 -4.46 8.90 17.29
C GLU A 206 -3.96 7.52 16.82
N LEU A 207 -2.65 7.30 16.77
CA LEU A 207 -2.07 5.99 16.45
C LEU A 207 -2.52 4.90 17.44
N GLY A 208 -2.52 5.22 18.74
CA GLY A 208 -3.02 4.33 19.79
C GLY A 208 -4.52 4.05 19.66
N ALA A 209 -5.32 5.05 19.28
CA ALA A 209 -6.75 4.92 19.07
C ALA A 209 -7.05 4.01 17.86
N TRP A 210 -6.31 4.14 16.76
CA TRP A 210 -6.39 3.22 15.62
C TRP A 210 -5.98 1.79 15.98
N GLN A 211 -4.96 1.63 16.83
CA GLN A 211 -4.59 0.33 17.38
C GLN A 211 -5.70 -0.27 18.26
N ALA A 212 -6.32 0.53 19.13
CA ALA A 212 -7.43 0.10 19.98
C ALA A 212 -8.66 -0.29 19.16
N LEU A 213 -8.99 0.48 18.12
CA LEU A 213 -10.04 0.12 17.16
C LEU A 213 -9.71 -1.22 16.48
N ARG A 214 -8.49 -1.40 15.98
CA ARG A 214 -8.06 -2.68 15.39
C ARG A 214 -8.22 -3.83 16.37
N GLN A 215 -7.77 -3.70 17.61
CA GLN A 215 -7.92 -4.72 18.65
C GLN A 215 -9.38 -5.04 18.99
N ALA A 216 -10.25 -4.03 19.02
CA ALA A 216 -11.68 -4.25 19.22
C ALA A 216 -12.30 -4.99 18.03
N LEU A 217 -11.89 -4.66 16.81
CA LEU A 217 -12.33 -5.36 15.61
C LEU A 217 -11.87 -6.82 15.59
N GLU A 218 -10.66 -7.12 16.05
CA GLU A 218 -10.21 -8.50 16.29
C GLU A 218 -11.09 -9.22 17.30
N SER A 219 -11.28 -8.61 18.47
CA SER A 219 -12.04 -9.22 19.57
C SER A 219 -13.52 -9.45 19.20
N ASN A 220 -14.05 -8.64 18.27
CA ASN A 220 -15.43 -8.70 17.82
C ASN A 220 -15.77 -9.89 16.92
N LYS A 221 -14.80 -10.64 16.41
CA LYS A 221 -15.03 -11.69 15.39
C LYS A 221 -15.96 -12.80 15.81
N LYS A 222 -15.98 -13.15 17.10
CA LYS A 222 -16.80 -14.24 17.66
C LYS A 222 -18.06 -13.73 18.36
N LEU A 223 -18.25 -12.42 18.38
CA LEU A 223 -19.34 -11.77 19.10
C LEU A 223 -20.60 -11.70 18.24
N LYS A 224 -21.77 -11.80 18.87
CA LYS A 224 -23.03 -11.55 18.17
C LYS A 224 -23.15 -10.07 17.82
N LYS A 225 -24.02 -9.75 16.86
CA LYS A 225 -24.25 -8.37 16.38
C LYS A 225 -24.32 -7.32 17.50
N ALA A 226 -25.14 -7.56 18.53
CA ALA A 226 -25.32 -6.62 19.64
C ALA A 226 -24.04 -6.38 20.45
N GLU A 227 -23.22 -7.43 20.61
CA GLU A 227 -21.95 -7.37 21.33
C GLU A 227 -20.86 -6.68 20.49
N LYS A 228 -20.81 -6.93 19.18
CA LYS A 228 -19.95 -6.19 18.22
C LYS A 228 -20.21 -4.69 18.30
N VAL A 229 -21.49 -4.30 18.24
CA VAL A 229 -21.93 -2.90 18.36
C VAL A 229 -21.52 -2.33 19.71
N LYS A 230 -21.79 -3.02 20.82
CA LYS A 230 -21.43 -2.56 22.16
C LYS A 230 -19.92 -2.32 22.30
N ALA A 231 -19.10 -3.21 21.78
CA ALA A 231 -17.64 -3.08 21.80
C ALA A 231 -17.17 -1.86 20.98
N LEU A 232 -17.71 -1.65 19.78
CA LEU A 232 -17.39 -0.48 18.96
C LEU A 232 -17.85 0.84 19.58
N ARG A 233 -19.02 0.86 20.23
CA ARG A 233 -19.47 2.00 21.03
C ARG A 233 -18.56 2.24 22.24
N GLY A 234 -17.99 1.18 22.82
CA GLY A 234 -16.95 1.24 23.84
C GLY A 234 -15.69 1.94 23.34
N VAL A 235 -15.19 1.54 22.15
CA VAL A 235 -14.05 2.21 21.49
C VAL A 235 -14.38 3.67 21.21
N GLN A 236 -15.53 3.97 20.60
CA GLN A 236 -16.00 5.34 20.35
C GLN A 236 -15.91 6.20 21.62
N LYS A 237 -16.42 5.70 22.75
CA LYS A 237 -16.44 6.42 24.02
C LYS A 237 -15.04 6.58 24.62
N SER A 238 -14.23 5.53 24.59
CA SER A 238 -12.87 5.55 25.15
C SER A 238 -11.88 6.37 24.31
N GLN A 239 -12.14 6.52 23.02
CA GLN A 239 -11.31 7.24 22.04
C GLN A 239 -12.03 8.50 21.51
N GLU A 240 -12.85 9.13 22.33
CA GLU A 240 -13.59 10.33 21.93
C GLU A 240 -12.64 11.45 21.47
N GLY A 241 -13.03 12.12 20.38
CA GLY A 241 -12.24 13.18 19.74
C GLY A 241 -11.11 12.70 18.82
N THR A 242 -10.97 11.39 18.58
CA THR A 242 -10.05 10.81 17.57
C THR A 242 -10.80 10.41 16.30
N GLU A 243 -10.11 10.33 15.17
CA GLU A 243 -10.71 9.80 13.92
C GLU A 243 -11.03 8.31 14.06
N ALA A 244 -10.20 7.55 14.78
CA ALA A 244 -10.53 6.16 15.10
C ALA A 244 -11.83 6.04 15.92
N GLY A 245 -12.08 6.95 16.86
CA GLY A 245 -13.33 7.01 17.62
C GLY A 245 -14.54 7.36 16.75
N ALA A 246 -14.37 8.30 15.80
CA ALA A 246 -15.39 8.63 14.81
C ALA A 246 -15.67 7.45 13.87
N LYS A 247 -14.62 6.75 13.41
CA LYS A 247 -14.77 5.54 12.59
C LYS A 247 -15.45 4.41 13.35
N ALA A 248 -15.13 4.21 14.63
CA ALA A 248 -15.81 3.24 15.49
C ALA A 248 -17.32 3.51 15.58
N LYS A 249 -17.72 4.79 15.68
CA LYS A 249 -19.13 5.22 15.66
C LYS A 249 -19.81 4.89 14.33
N GLU A 250 -19.17 5.23 13.22
CA GLU A 250 -19.65 4.95 11.87
C GLU A 250 -19.88 3.44 11.69
N LEU A 251 -18.89 2.63 12.08
CA LEU A 251 -18.93 1.17 12.01
C LEU A 251 -20.03 0.57 12.87
N ALA A 252 -20.20 1.02 14.12
CA ALA A 252 -21.27 0.57 14.99
C ALA A 252 -22.65 0.83 14.37
N THR A 253 -22.84 2.03 13.81
CA THR A 253 -24.10 2.44 13.18
C THR A 253 -24.40 1.62 11.92
N ALA A 254 -23.37 1.33 11.10
CA ALA A 254 -23.52 0.49 9.92
C ALA A 254 -23.92 -0.96 10.27
N ILE A 255 -23.34 -1.53 11.34
CA ILE A 255 -23.72 -2.86 11.81
C ILE A 255 -25.17 -2.84 12.30
N GLU A 256 -25.56 -1.89 13.17
CA GLU A 256 -26.92 -1.76 13.70
C GLU A 256 -27.97 -1.75 12.58
N GLY A 257 -27.75 -0.94 11.54
CA GLY A 257 -28.65 -0.79 10.39
C GLY A 257 -28.64 -1.93 9.38
N SER A 258 -27.65 -2.83 9.43
CA SER A 258 -27.53 -3.92 8.46
C SER A 258 -28.42 -5.12 8.80
N LYS A 259 -29.19 -5.59 7.81
CA LYS A 259 -30.02 -6.80 7.88
C LYS A 259 -29.22 -8.11 7.75
N TYR A 260 -27.94 -8.02 7.42
CA TYR A 260 -27.07 -9.15 7.09
C TYR A 260 -26.19 -9.63 8.26
N PHE A 261 -26.11 -8.87 9.34
CA PHE A 261 -25.52 -9.37 10.59
C PHE A 261 -26.59 -10.10 11.40
N ARG A 262 -26.47 -11.41 11.58
CA ARG A 262 -27.18 -12.18 12.62
C ARG A 262 -26.25 -12.39 13.81
#